data_AF-A0A7J0CEE3-F1
#
_entry.id   AF-A0A7J0CEE3-F1
#
_cell.length_a   1.000
_cell.length_b   1.000
_cell.length_c   1.000
_cell.angle_alpha   90.00
_cell.angle_beta   90.00
_cell.angle_gamma   90.00
#
_symmetry.space_group_name_H-M   'P 1'
#
loop_
_entity.id
_entity.type
_entity.pdbx_description
1 polymer ?
#
loop_
_entity_poly.entity_id
_entity_poly.type
_entity_poly.pdbx_seq_one_letter_code
_entity_poly.pdbx_strand_id
1 'polypeptide(L)'
;MNAQGPGAFNTSWIALRWGDGLDSVFWLFNRTGDTFLLDLADTIHRYGADWGDNLVNPHNVNIAQGFREPAQYALRSGSPQDVRDTYGTYAKAMERYGQFPGGGFAGDENARPGHGDPRQGFETCGIVEFMASHQLLTRITGDPLWADRCEELAFNSLPASLDPSGKAVHYITSANSVDLDNAPKRDRQFQNGFAMQAYLQGVDQYRCCPHNYGMGWPYFVEELWLATPDGGLAAAMYAPCEVTAKVADGTQVTFTEETGYPFTDTVTLTLSTPKRLSFPLVLRVPAWCTAPEIRVNGQQVTAPAGPAFTRIARTWSHGDKVTLRLPQHTTVRTWADNHGSVSVDHGPLTYSLRIGEAYERIGGSDRFPEYAVHATTPWNYGLVLDSTQQAASLRPRSTGRAVEGNPFTLENTPLVMTARARRIPEWTADDEHVVAPLRPSPAGSAEPVEDVTLVPMGAARLRITSFPTVSPDAARWLADRWYRIGNRHSGKVLGVDLMSTANSAHVVQFGDTGTADHLWRLVANGDSWYRIRNRHSGKVLGVDLMSTANSAHVVQYDDNDTADHLWQLVPDGGGWYRIRNRHSGKVLGVDLMSTADSAHVVQYDDNGTADHLWRLL
;
A
#
# COMPACT_ATOMS: atom_id res chain seq x y z
N MET A 1 15.38 -29.43 -18.86
CA MET A 1 15.70 -27.99 -18.76
C MET A 1 17.18 -27.70 -18.93
N ASN A 2 18.09 -28.37 -18.21
CA ASN A 2 19.53 -28.06 -18.26
C ASN A 2 20.18 -28.15 -19.66
N ALA A 3 19.61 -28.96 -20.56
CA ALA A 3 20.06 -29.07 -21.96
C ALA A 3 19.48 -27.99 -22.90
N GLN A 4 18.58 -27.13 -22.41
CA GLN A 4 18.02 -26.04 -23.20
C GLN A 4 19.02 -24.88 -23.28
N GLY A 5 19.07 -24.20 -24.42
CA GLY A 5 19.95 -23.04 -24.60
C GLY A 5 19.46 -21.80 -23.83
N PRO A 6 20.22 -20.68 -23.87
CA PRO A 6 19.88 -19.43 -23.16
C PRO A 6 18.46 -18.93 -23.45
N GLY A 7 17.94 -19.18 -24.66
CA GLY A 7 16.59 -18.79 -25.08
C GLY A 7 15.46 -19.31 -24.19
N ALA A 8 15.63 -20.43 -23.50
CA ALA A 8 14.64 -20.94 -22.54
C ALA A 8 14.59 -20.12 -21.24
N PHE A 9 15.65 -19.35 -20.96
CA PHE A 9 15.84 -18.61 -19.71
C PHE A 9 15.77 -17.10 -19.86
N ASN A 10 16.10 -16.57 -21.04
CA ASN A 10 16.23 -15.13 -21.28
C ASN A 10 15.15 -14.54 -22.20
N THR A 11 14.02 -15.24 -22.41
CA THR A 11 12.93 -14.77 -23.26
C THR A 11 11.62 -14.61 -22.50
N SER A 12 10.80 -13.65 -22.95
CA SER A 12 9.45 -13.40 -22.45
C SER A 12 9.40 -13.05 -20.95
N TRP A 13 8.20 -13.10 -20.37
CA TRP A 13 7.96 -12.90 -18.94
C TRP A 13 8.66 -13.94 -18.06
N ILE A 14 8.97 -15.12 -18.62
CA ILE A 14 9.58 -16.24 -17.89
C ILE A 14 10.99 -15.85 -17.41
N ALA A 15 11.73 -15.05 -18.18
CA ALA A 15 13.06 -14.58 -17.79
C ALA A 15 13.08 -13.85 -16.45
N LEU A 16 11.99 -13.15 -16.14
CA LEU A 16 11.85 -12.39 -14.89
C LEU A 16 11.56 -13.28 -13.68
N ARG A 17 11.06 -14.50 -13.90
CA ARG A 17 10.55 -15.40 -12.86
C ARG A 17 11.34 -16.69 -12.69
N TRP A 18 12.32 -16.99 -13.55
CA TRP A 18 13.12 -18.22 -13.43
C TRP A 18 13.81 -18.37 -12.07
N GLY A 19 14.22 -17.26 -11.46
CA GLY A 19 14.81 -17.23 -10.12
C GLY A 19 13.94 -17.87 -9.05
N ASP A 20 12.62 -17.76 -9.18
CA ASP A 20 11.65 -18.40 -8.28
C ASP A 20 11.83 -19.92 -8.20
N GLY A 21 12.23 -20.53 -9.33
CA GLY A 21 12.49 -21.97 -9.42
C GLY A 21 13.69 -22.45 -8.61
N LEU A 22 14.58 -21.57 -8.14
CA LEU A 22 15.78 -21.96 -7.38
C LEU A 22 15.43 -22.74 -6.11
N ASP A 23 14.36 -22.37 -5.41
CA ASP A 23 13.95 -23.08 -4.19
C ASP A 23 13.60 -24.55 -4.47
N SER A 24 12.83 -24.78 -5.53
CA SER A 24 12.47 -26.14 -5.99
C SER A 24 13.69 -26.94 -6.46
N VAL A 25 14.65 -26.28 -7.12
CA VAL A 25 15.90 -26.90 -7.56
C VAL A 25 16.73 -27.37 -6.35
N PHE A 26 16.93 -26.51 -5.36
CA PHE A 26 17.66 -26.87 -4.14
C PHE A 26 16.93 -27.91 -3.30
N TRP A 27 15.60 -27.79 -3.18
CA TRP A 27 14.77 -28.80 -2.50
C TRP A 27 14.95 -30.18 -3.13
N LEU A 28 14.88 -30.28 -4.46
CA LEU A 28 15.02 -31.55 -5.15
C LEU A 28 16.46 -32.09 -5.04
N PHE A 29 17.47 -31.22 -5.15
CA PHE A 29 18.87 -31.61 -4.95
C PHE A 29 19.10 -32.19 -3.56
N ASN A 30 18.60 -31.55 -2.50
CA ASN A 30 18.74 -32.01 -1.13
C ASN A 30 18.10 -33.39 -0.86
N ARG A 31 17.19 -33.84 -1.74
CA ARG A 31 16.54 -35.16 -1.64
C ARG A 31 17.19 -36.23 -2.51
N THR A 32 17.77 -35.85 -3.64
CA THR A 32 18.24 -36.79 -4.68
C THR A 32 19.76 -36.88 -4.74
N GLY A 33 20.47 -35.79 -4.44
CA GLY A 33 21.90 -35.65 -4.67
C GLY A 33 22.28 -35.44 -6.14
N ASP A 34 21.31 -35.26 -7.04
CA ASP A 34 21.55 -35.16 -8.48
C ASP A 34 22.24 -33.83 -8.83
N THR A 35 23.54 -33.86 -9.12
CA THR A 35 24.37 -32.66 -9.28
C THR A 35 24.01 -31.79 -10.48
N PHE A 36 23.34 -32.32 -11.50
CA PHE A 36 22.87 -31.52 -12.65
C PHE A 36 21.89 -30.42 -12.23
N LEU A 37 21.24 -30.55 -11.06
CA LEU A 37 20.37 -29.53 -10.49
C LEU A 37 21.17 -28.28 -10.06
N LEU A 38 22.41 -28.46 -9.60
CA LEU A 38 23.28 -27.33 -9.29
C LEU A 38 23.72 -26.60 -10.57
N ASP A 39 24.01 -27.34 -11.64
CA ASP A 39 24.29 -26.74 -12.96
C ASP A 39 23.05 -25.98 -13.50
N LEU A 40 21.85 -26.49 -13.21
CA LEU A 40 20.59 -25.82 -13.56
C LEU A 40 20.43 -24.52 -12.76
N ALA A 41 20.78 -24.50 -11.47
CA ALA A 41 20.79 -23.27 -10.66
C ALA A 41 21.75 -22.22 -11.25
N ASP A 42 22.98 -22.64 -11.60
CA ASP A 42 23.96 -21.76 -12.26
C ASP A 42 23.44 -21.22 -13.61
N THR A 43 22.65 -22.04 -14.33
CA THR A 43 22.03 -21.67 -15.62
C THR A 43 20.88 -20.68 -15.43
N ILE A 44 20.02 -20.91 -14.43
CA ILE A 44 18.91 -20.01 -14.06
C ILE A 44 19.47 -18.63 -13.70
N HIS A 45 20.45 -18.58 -12.80
CA HIS A 45 21.05 -17.33 -12.35
C HIS A 45 21.75 -16.58 -13.50
N ARG A 46 22.53 -17.31 -14.33
CA ARG A 46 23.31 -16.69 -15.43
C ARG A 46 22.44 -16.08 -16.53
N TYR A 47 21.33 -16.71 -16.87
CA TYR A 47 20.52 -16.33 -18.04
C TYR A 47 19.16 -15.74 -17.69
N GLY A 48 18.72 -15.83 -16.44
CA GLY A 48 17.54 -15.13 -15.94
C GLY A 48 17.76 -13.62 -15.86
N ALA A 49 16.73 -12.91 -15.42
CA ALA A 49 16.83 -11.48 -15.19
C ALA A 49 17.75 -11.17 -14.01
N ASP A 50 18.58 -10.14 -14.18
CA ASP A 50 19.53 -9.69 -13.16
C ASP A 50 18.83 -8.84 -12.09
N TRP A 51 18.36 -9.51 -11.04
CA TRP A 51 17.75 -8.87 -9.86
C TRP A 51 18.78 -8.36 -8.85
N GLY A 52 20.08 -8.35 -9.22
CA GLY A 52 21.16 -7.92 -8.35
C GLY A 52 21.20 -6.40 -8.16
N ASP A 53 20.73 -5.91 -7.01
CA ASP A 53 20.66 -4.48 -6.68
C ASP A 53 19.98 -3.64 -7.81
N ASN A 54 18.92 -4.16 -8.42
CA ASN A 54 18.31 -3.61 -9.64
C ASN A 54 16.79 -3.89 -9.73
N LEU A 55 16.04 -2.93 -10.26
CA LEU A 55 14.61 -3.08 -10.59
C LEU A 55 14.45 -3.22 -12.10
N VAL A 56 14.67 -4.44 -12.59
CA VAL A 56 14.67 -4.76 -14.03
C VAL A 56 13.29 -4.75 -14.70
N ASN A 57 12.22 -4.73 -13.91
CA ASN A 57 10.86 -4.78 -14.42
C ASN A 57 9.88 -4.07 -13.47
N PRO A 58 8.89 -3.32 -13.99
CA PRO A 58 7.95 -2.60 -13.15
C PRO A 58 6.78 -3.45 -12.65
N HIS A 59 6.55 -4.66 -13.17
CA HIS A 59 5.41 -5.49 -12.76
C HIS A 59 5.58 -5.92 -11.31
N ASN A 60 4.58 -5.61 -10.48
CA ASN A 60 4.69 -5.72 -9.03
C ASN A 60 4.98 -7.17 -8.58
N VAL A 61 4.30 -8.17 -9.17
CA VAL A 61 4.53 -9.58 -8.85
C VAL A 61 5.94 -10.03 -9.25
N ASN A 62 6.48 -9.52 -10.36
CA ASN A 62 7.84 -9.87 -10.78
C ASN A 62 8.85 -9.29 -9.79
N ILE A 63 8.62 -8.08 -9.29
CA ILE A 63 9.45 -7.50 -8.21
C ILE A 63 9.33 -8.36 -6.95
N ALA A 64 8.11 -8.67 -6.52
CA ALA A 64 7.82 -9.46 -5.32
C ALA A 64 8.47 -10.86 -5.34
N GLN A 65 8.58 -11.49 -6.51
CA GLN A 65 9.24 -12.79 -6.70
C GLN A 65 10.74 -12.68 -6.97
N GLY A 66 11.15 -11.69 -7.76
CA GLY A 66 12.49 -11.62 -8.33
C GLY A 66 13.55 -11.12 -7.35
N PHE A 67 13.19 -10.19 -6.45
CA PHE A 67 14.18 -9.57 -5.57
C PHE A 67 14.88 -10.56 -4.62
N ARG A 68 14.24 -11.70 -4.30
CA ARG A 68 14.81 -12.78 -3.47
C ARG A 68 15.84 -13.64 -4.21
N GLU A 69 15.85 -13.63 -5.54
CA GLU A 69 16.66 -14.54 -6.36
C GLU A 69 18.15 -14.50 -5.99
N PRO A 70 18.81 -13.33 -5.82
CA PRO A 70 20.23 -13.30 -5.49
C PRO A 70 20.54 -14.01 -4.17
N ALA A 71 19.77 -13.76 -3.09
CA ALA A 71 19.93 -14.46 -1.82
C ALA A 71 19.64 -15.97 -1.93
N GLN A 72 18.72 -16.41 -2.79
CA GLN A 72 18.53 -17.83 -3.06
C GLN A 72 19.76 -18.44 -3.74
N TYR A 73 20.30 -17.76 -4.76
CA TYR A 73 21.53 -18.20 -5.43
C TYR A 73 22.76 -18.18 -4.53
N ALA A 74 22.77 -17.35 -3.46
CA ALA A 74 23.83 -17.35 -2.45
C ALA A 74 24.05 -18.72 -1.80
N LEU A 75 23.03 -19.59 -1.75
CA LEU A 75 23.16 -20.99 -1.28
C LEU A 75 24.11 -21.81 -2.17
N ARG A 76 24.23 -21.44 -3.45
CA ARG A 76 25.09 -22.07 -4.45
C ARG A 76 26.43 -21.35 -4.58
N SER A 77 26.43 -20.02 -4.66
CA SER A 77 27.64 -19.22 -4.87
C SER A 77 28.49 -19.06 -3.60
N GLY A 78 27.87 -19.09 -2.42
CA GLY A 78 28.48 -18.71 -1.15
C GLY A 78 28.83 -17.23 -1.05
N SER A 79 28.37 -16.39 -1.98
CA SER A 79 28.71 -14.98 -2.07
C SER A 79 27.84 -14.13 -1.12
N PRO A 80 28.44 -13.41 -0.15
CA PRO A 80 27.70 -12.44 0.65
C PRO A 80 27.21 -11.23 -0.16
N GLN A 81 27.73 -11.02 -1.38
CA GLN A 81 27.27 -9.94 -2.25
C GLN A 81 25.85 -10.20 -2.74
N ASP A 82 25.53 -11.44 -3.11
CA ASP A 82 24.22 -11.79 -3.63
C ASP A 82 23.13 -11.55 -2.56
N VAL A 83 23.44 -11.84 -1.29
CA VAL A 83 22.58 -11.47 -0.17
C VAL A 83 22.41 -9.95 -0.07
N ARG A 84 23.49 -9.16 -0.15
CA ARG A 84 23.39 -7.69 -0.13
C ARG A 84 22.57 -7.14 -1.30
N ASP A 85 22.69 -7.74 -2.46
CA ASP A 85 21.99 -7.33 -3.67
C ASP A 85 20.47 -7.50 -3.53
N THR A 86 20.01 -8.60 -2.91
CA THR A 86 18.60 -8.77 -2.54
C THR A 86 18.08 -7.63 -1.66
N TYR A 87 18.85 -7.23 -0.64
CA TYR A 87 18.46 -6.14 0.25
C TYR A 87 18.44 -4.79 -0.49
N GLY A 88 19.39 -4.55 -1.38
CA GLY A 88 19.45 -3.35 -2.22
C GLY A 88 18.25 -3.24 -3.17
N THR A 89 17.89 -4.33 -3.84
CA THR A 89 16.70 -4.40 -4.70
C THR A 89 15.41 -4.18 -3.92
N TYR A 90 15.26 -4.81 -2.76
CA TYR A 90 14.13 -4.57 -1.85
C TYR A 90 14.05 -3.10 -1.42
N ALA A 91 15.17 -2.52 -0.98
CA ALA A 91 15.22 -1.13 -0.54
C ALA A 91 14.80 -0.18 -1.66
N LYS A 92 15.26 -0.39 -2.90
CA LYS A 92 14.86 0.40 -4.08
C LYS A 92 13.36 0.31 -4.37
N ALA A 93 12.77 -0.89 -4.27
CA ALA A 93 11.33 -1.07 -4.45
C ALA A 93 10.54 -0.30 -3.38
N MET A 94 10.95 -0.42 -2.12
CA MET A 94 10.27 0.22 -1.00
C MET A 94 10.48 1.73 -0.95
N GLU A 95 11.66 2.24 -1.29
CA GLU A 95 11.92 3.68 -1.40
C GLU A 95 11.02 4.31 -2.46
N ARG A 96 10.89 3.66 -3.63
CA ARG A 96 10.18 4.23 -4.77
C ARG A 96 8.66 4.07 -4.70
N TYR A 97 8.18 2.98 -4.09
CA TYR A 97 6.77 2.59 -4.15
C TYR A 97 6.18 2.17 -2.79
N GLY A 98 7.01 2.00 -1.76
CA GLY A 98 6.64 1.45 -0.46
C GLY A 98 5.99 2.43 0.52
N GLN A 99 5.52 3.58 0.04
CA GLN A 99 4.76 4.56 0.83
C GLN A 99 3.32 4.05 1.07
N PHE A 100 3.18 2.86 1.65
CA PHE A 100 1.93 2.13 1.68
C PHE A 100 1.79 1.36 3.00
N PRO A 101 0.80 1.69 3.86
CA PRO A 101 0.58 0.92 5.08
C PRO A 101 0.05 -0.48 4.76
N GLY A 102 0.43 -1.48 5.57
CA GLY A 102 0.03 -2.88 5.38
C GLY A 102 1.07 -3.80 4.73
N GLY A 103 2.36 -3.40 4.70
CA GLY A 103 3.50 -4.29 4.41
C GLY A 103 3.91 -4.46 2.94
N GLY A 104 3.27 -3.75 2.02
CA GLY A 104 3.52 -3.82 0.57
C GLY A 104 3.95 -2.49 -0.04
N PHE A 105 3.72 -2.35 -1.35
CA PHE A 105 4.02 -1.14 -2.10
C PHE A 105 2.93 -0.86 -3.14
N ALA A 106 2.85 0.38 -3.62
CA ALA A 106 1.91 0.77 -4.67
C ALA A 106 2.29 0.10 -6.00
N GLY A 107 1.52 -0.90 -6.39
CA GLY A 107 1.76 -1.75 -7.55
C GLY A 107 0.49 -2.46 -7.95
N ASP A 108 -0.31 -1.82 -8.80
CA ASP A 108 -1.65 -2.28 -9.14
C ASP A 108 -1.73 -3.26 -10.31
N GLU A 109 -0.65 -3.29 -11.07
CA GLU A 109 -0.25 -4.29 -12.05
C GLU A 109 1.26 -4.06 -12.24
N ASN A 110 1.60 -2.82 -12.63
CA ASN A 110 2.95 -2.30 -12.51
C ASN A 110 3.06 -1.26 -11.39
N ALA A 111 4.24 -1.17 -10.81
CA ALA A 111 4.66 -0.06 -9.97
C ALA A 111 4.96 1.16 -10.86
N ARG A 112 4.00 2.09 -10.93
CA ARG A 112 4.02 3.23 -11.86
C ARG A 112 4.56 4.50 -11.17
N PRO A 113 5.57 5.18 -11.72
CA PRO A 113 6.01 6.48 -11.20
C PRO A 113 4.85 7.49 -11.16
N GLY A 114 4.72 8.25 -10.06
CA GLY A 114 3.61 9.20 -9.85
C GLY A 114 2.32 8.57 -9.34
N HIS A 115 2.26 7.25 -9.18
CA HIS A 115 1.12 6.50 -8.67
C HIS A 115 1.38 5.95 -7.25
N GLY A 116 1.97 6.75 -6.37
CA GLY A 116 2.28 6.36 -4.98
C GLY A 116 1.16 6.60 -3.96
N ASP A 117 0.06 7.23 -4.38
CA ASP A 117 -1.06 7.57 -3.48
C ASP A 117 -1.69 6.30 -2.86
N PRO A 118 -2.14 6.33 -1.59
CA PRO A 118 -2.74 5.19 -0.91
C PRO A 118 -3.99 4.58 -1.58
N ARG A 119 -4.60 5.26 -2.55
CA ARG A 119 -5.67 4.71 -3.39
C ARG A 119 -5.18 3.71 -4.44
N GLN A 120 -3.89 3.68 -4.77
CA GLN A 120 -3.35 2.87 -5.86
C GLN A 120 -3.39 1.36 -5.57
N GLY A 121 -3.06 0.98 -4.33
CA GLY A 121 -3.11 -0.40 -3.84
C GLY A 121 -1.99 -1.32 -4.33
N PHE A 122 -2.04 -2.55 -3.83
CA PHE A 122 -1.11 -3.63 -4.16
C PHE A 122 -1.89 -4.87 -4.62
N GLU A 123 -1.47 -5.45 -5.75
CA GLU A 123 -2.13 -6.63 -6.35
C GLU A 123 -2.13 -7.81 -5.36
N THR A 124 -3.22 -8.57 -5.33
CA THR A 124 -3.34 -9.73 -4.42
C THR A 124 -2.27 -10.81 -4.66
N CYS A 125 -1.88 -11.07 -5.92
CA CYS A 125 -0.72 -11.93 -6.19
C CYS A 125 0.58 -11.34 -5.66
N GLY A 126 0.74 -10.02 -5.77
CA GLY A 126 1.88 -9.31 -5.22
C GLY A 126 1.99 -9.54 -3.71
N ILE A 127 0.87 -9.43 -2.99
CA ILE A 127 0.81 -9.70 -1.54
C ILE A 127 1.34 -11.10 -1.22
N VAL A 128 0.83 -12.14 -1.89
CA VAL A 128 1.21 -13.54 -1.62
C VAL A 128 2.66 -13.84 -1.99
N GLU A 129 3.11 -13.39 -3.16
CA GLU A 129 4.50 -13.64 -3.59
C GLU A 129 5.52 -12.87 -2.74
N PHE A 130 5.13 -11.69 -2.26
CA PHE A 130 5.98 -10.89 -1.39
C PHE A 130 6.08 -11.51 0.00
N MET A 131 4.97 -12.05 0.53
CA MET A 131 5.00 -12.92 1.70
C MET A 131 5.95 -14.11 1.48
N ALA A 132 5.75 -14.89 0.41
CA ALA A 132 6.61 -16.04 0.11
C ALA A 132 8.09 -15.66 0.06
N SER A 133 8.43 -14.52 -0.55
CA SER A 133 9.79 -13.98 -0.54
C SER A 133 10.33 -13.73 0.85
N HIS A 134 9.57 -13.02 1.68
CA HIS A 134 9.98 -12.71 3.04
C HIS A 134 10.18 -13.98 3.88
N GLN A 135 9.36 -15.00 3.67
CA GLN A 135 9.48 -16.26 4.38
C GLN A 135 10.73 -17.04 3.97
N LEU A 136 10.96 -17.19 2.66
CA LEU A 136 12.17 -17.82 2.13
C LEU A 136 13.43 -17.08 2.57
N LEU A 137 13.41 -15.75 2.56
CA LEU A 137 14.53 -14.94 3.01
C LEU A 137 14.77 -15.07 4.51
N THR A 138 13.72 -15.20 5.34
CA THR A 138 13.85 -15.53 6.77
C THR A 138 14.63 -16.84 6.93
N ARG A 139 14.23 -17.88 6.20
CA ARG A 139 14.86 -19.20 6.23
C ARG A 139 16.31 -19.21 5.75
N ILE A 140 16.61 -18.47 4.69
CA ILE A 140 17.92 -18.45 4.04
C ILE A 140 18.92 -17.59 4.81
N THR A 141 18.49 -16.42 5.27
CA THR A 141 19.39 -15.42 5.87
C THR A 141 19.45 -15.51 7.38
N GLY A 142 18.41 -16.05 8.03
CA GLY A 142 18.26 -15.99 9.48
C GLY A 142 18.02 -14.57 10.02
N ASP A 143 17.70 -13.60 9.16
CA ASP A 143 17.41 -12.23 9.55
C ASP A 143 15.93 -12.06 9.93
N PRO A 144 15.61 -11.64 11.18
CA PRO A 144 14.24 -11.44 11.63
C PRO A 144 13.49 -10.33 10.89
N LEU A 145 14.19 -9.43 10.19
CA LEU A 145 13.59 -8.40 9.35
C LEU A 145 12.54 -9.00 8.41
N TRP A 146 12.87 -10.12 7.75
CA TRP A 146 11.99 -10.70 6.75
C TRP A 146 10.74 -11.32 7.37
N ALA A 147 10.85 -11.92 8.55
CA ALA A 147 9.68 -12.39 9.29
C ALA A 147 8.75 -11.23 9.68
N ASP A 148 9.31 -10.07 10.04
CA ASP A 148 8.52 -8.86 10.30
C ASP A 148 7.80 -8.36 9.03
N ARG A 149 8.44 -8.40 7.86
CA ARG A 149 7.79 -8.02 6.59
C ARG A 149 6.72 -9.00 6.14
N CYS A 150 6.91 -10.29 6.36
CA CYS A 150 5.87 -11.29 6.16
C CYS A 150 4.66 -10.99 7.06
N GLU A 151 4.91 -10.75 8.35
CA GLU A 151 3.90 -10.43 9.37
C GLU A 151 3.09 -9.17 9.01
N GLU A 152 3.75 -8.11 8.53
CA GLU A 152 3.07 -6.88 8.10
C GLU A 152 2.06 -7.14 6.98
N LEU A 153 2.33 -8.05 6.03
CA LEU A 153 1.40 -8.42 4.96
C LEU A 153 0.33 -9.40 5.45
N ALA A 154 0.74 -10.44 6.18
CA ALA A 154 -0.11 -11.57 6.57
C ALA A 154 -1.29 -11.14 7.44
N PHE A 155 -1.10 -10.23 8.38
CA PHE A 155 -2.16 -9.80 9.30
C PHE A 155 -2.89 -8.52 8.87
N ASN A 156 -2.50 -7.93 7.74
CA ASN A 156 -3.09 -6.68 7.24
C ASN A 156 -3.63 -6.85 5.82
N SER A 157 -2.74 -6.82 4.82
CA SER A 157 -3.16 -6.80 3.41
C SER A 157 -3.77 -8.12 2.93
N LEU A 158 -3.25 -9.27 3.36
CA LEU A 158 -3.76 -10.58 2.93
C LEU A 158 -5.24 -10.79 3.30
N PRO A 159 -5.66 -10.71 4.57
CA PRO A 159 -7.07 -10.87 4.93
C PRO A 159 -7.96 -9.75 4.35
N ALA A 160 -7.43 -8.55 4.14
CA ALA A 160 -8.16 -7.45 3.48
C ALA A 160 -8.39 -7.68 1.98
N SER A 161 -7.61 -8.57 1.35
CA SER A 161 -7.73 -8.92 -0.07
C SER A 161 -8.86 -9.91 -0.38
N LEU A 162 -9.42 -10.54 0.66
CA LEU A 162 -10.40 -11.61 0.56
C LEU A 162 -11.75 -11.21 1.15
N ASP A 163 -12.84 -11.77 0.62
CA ASP A 163 -14.13 -11.68 1.30
C ASP A 163 -14.06 -12.40 2.68
N PRO A 164 -14.96 -12.11 3.62
CA PRO A 164 -14.95 -12.74 4.95
C PRO A 164 -14.95 -14.27 4.95
N SER A 165 -15.43 -14.92 3.88
CA SER A 165 -15.42 -16.39 3.74
C SER A 165 -14.19 -16.96 3.05
N GLY A 166 -13.32 -16.12 2.46
CA GLY A 166 -12.09 -16.54 1.77
C GLY A 166 -12.34 -17.21 0.41
N LYS A 167 -13.48 -16.94 -0.22
CA LYS A 167 -13.94 -17.58 -1.46
C LYS A 167 -13.98 -16.65 -2.67
N ALA A 168 -13.93 -15.35 -2.44
CA ALA A 168 -13.80 -14.32 -3.44
C ALA A 168 -12.67 -13.36 -3.06
N VAL A 169 -12.10 -12.75 -4.08
CA VAL A 169 -10.91 -11.90 -3.98
C VAL A 169 -11.18 -10.65 -4.80
N HIS A 170 -10.63 -9.51 -4.39
CA HIS A 170 -10.50 -8.38 -5.32
C HIS A 170 -9.08 -8.34 -5.90
N TYR A 171 -8.91 -7.76 -7.07
CA TYR A 171 -7.59 -7.73 -7.71
C TYR A 171 -6.61 -6.86 -6.93
N ILE A 172 -7.09 -5.72 -6.42
CA ILE A 172 -6.27 -4.68 -5.81
C ILE A 172 -6.68 -4.38 -4.38
N THR A 173 -5.72 -4.39 -3.45
CA THR A 173 -5.95 -3.96 -2.07
C THR A 173 -5.35 -2.58 -1.86
N SER A 174 -6.19 -1.54 -1.83
CA SER A 174 -5.78 -0.16 -1.51
C SER A 174 -5.90 0.16 -0.04
N ALA A 175 -4.96 0.92 0.50
CA ALA A 175 -5.00 1.45 1.86
C ALA A 175 -6.15 2.46 2.04
N ASN A 176 -6.49 3.21 0.99
CA ASN A 176 -7.69 4.03 0.94
C ASN A 176 -8.61 3.54 -0.20
N SER A 177 -9.74 2.94 0.13
CA SER A 177 -10.78 2.44 -0.80
C SER A 177 -12.14 2.46 -0.12
N VAL A 178 -13.08 3.22 -0.65
CA VAL A 178 -14.40 3.45 -0.01
C VAL A 178 -15.56 2.82 -0.75
N ASP A 179 -15.26 2.23 -1.91
CA ASP A 179 -16.20 1.49 -2.73
C ASP A 179 -15.44 0.34 -3.41
N LEU A 180 -16.10 -0.82 -3.52
CA LEU A 180 -15.62 -2.01 -4.22
C LEU A 180 -16.60 -2.43 -5.32
N ASP A 181 -17.06 -1.49 -6.14
CA ASP A 181 -17.93 -1.78 -7.28
C ASP A 181 -17.25 -2.63 -8.38
N ASN A 182 -18.09 -3.17 -9.25
CA ASN A 182 -17.67 -3.93 -10.43
C ASN A 182 -17.60 -3.04 -11.69
N ALA A 183 -17.04 -1.83 -11.57
CA ALA A 183 -16.84 -0.92 -12.69
C ALA A 183 -15.34 -0.68 -12.99
N PRO A 184 -14.92 -0.73 -14.26
CA PRO A 184 -13.59 -0.28 -14.65
C PRO A 184 -13.41 1.22 -14.38
N LYS A 185 -12.24 1.61 -13.85
CA LYS A 185 -11.90 3.02 -13.58
C LYS A 185 -11.15 3.62 -14.78
N ARG A 186 -11.76 4.55 -15.48
CA ARG A 186 -11.29 5.16 -16.75
C ARG A 186 -10.49 6.43 -16.54
N ASP A 187 -10.56 7.05 -15.37
CA ASP A 187 -9.70 8.19 -14.99
C ASP A 187 -8.26 7.76 -14.65
N ARG A 188 -7.87 6.54 -15.07
CA ARG A 188 -6.52 5.97 -15.01
C ARG A 188 -5.94 5.88 -13.60
N GLN A 189 -6.81 5.81 -12.57
CA GLN A 189 -6.38 5.38 -11.24
C GLN A 189 -5.68 4.03 -11.37
N PHE A 190 -6.38 3.03 -11.89
CA PHE A 190 -5.83 1.70 -12.05
C PHE A 190 -5.35 1.45 -13.48
N GLN A 191 -4.33 0.60 -13.62
CA GLN A 191 -3.71 0.34 -14.92
C GLN A 191 -4.58 -0.54 -15.82
N ASN A 192 -5.25 -1.55 -15.26
CA ASN A 192 -5.98 -2.52 -16.06
C ASN A 192 -7.36 -2.00 -16.47
N GLY A 193 -7.83 -2.42 -17.66
CA GLY A 193 -9.10 -1.97 -18.24
C GLY A 193 -10.35 -2.69 -17.70
N PHE A 194 -10.21 -3.53 -16.68
CA PHE A 194 -11.31 -4.23 -16.02
C PHE A 194 -11.55 -3.69 -14.60
N ALA A 195 -12.68 -4.04 -13.98
CA ALA A 195 -12.98 -3.65 -12.61
C ALA A 195 -12.04 -4.39 -11.64
N MET A 196 -11.23 -3.68 -10.86
CA MET A 196 -10.19 -4.30 -10.02
C MET A 196 -10.57 -4.44 -8.55
N GLN A 197 -11.68 -3.83 -8.13
CA GLN A 197 -12.03 -3.68 -6.70
C GLN A 197 -13.12 -4.63 -6.21
N ALA A 198 -14.06 -5.09 -7.05
CA ALA A 198 -15.09 -6.02 -6.63
C ALA A 198 -14.52 -7.38 -6.21
N TYR A 199 -15.18 -8.04 -5.23
CA TYR A 199 -14.89 -9.42 -4.86
C TYR A 199 -15.47 -10.36 -5.91
N LEU A 200 -14.59 -10.98 -6.69
CA LEU A 200 -14.95 -11.95 -7.72
C LEU A 200 -14.35 -13.32 -7.39
N GLN A 201 -14.91 -14.38 -7.98
CA GLN A 201 -14.19 -15.67 -8.00
C GLN A 201 -12.87 -15.52 -8.78
N GLY A 202 -12.83 -14.59 -9.73
CA GLY A 202 -11.62 -14.13 -10.40
C GLY A 202 -11.07 -15.04 -11.50
N VAL A 203 -11.69 -16.19 -11.77
CA VAL A 203 -11.17 -17.22 -12.70
C VAL A 203 -11.00 -16.69 -14.13
N ASP A 204 -11.87 -15.79 -14.56
CA ASP A 204 -11.82 -15.19 -15.90
C ASP A 204 -11.03 -13.87 -15.92
N GLN A 205 -11.43 -12.89 -15.11
CA GLN A 205 -10.88 -11.53 -15.15
C GLN A 205 -9.62 -11.34 -14.29
N TYR A 206 -9.50 -12.02 -13.15
CA TYR A 206 -8.38 -11.86 -12.21
C TYR A 206 -7.35 -12.98 -12.34
N ARG A 207 -7.25 -13.60 -13.53
CA ARG A 207 -6.74 -14.95 -13.76
C ARG A 207 -5.51 -15.39 -12.95
N CYS A 208 -4.56 -14.52 -12.60
CA CYS A 208 -3.45 -14.87 -11.70
C CYS A 208 -3.90 -15.05 -10.23
N CYS A 209 -4.69 -14.13 -9.68
CA CYS A 209 -5.10 -14.09 -8.27
C CYS A 209 -5.73 -15.39 -7.78
N PRO A 210 -6.69 -16.03 -8.48
CA PRO A 210 -7.29 -17.28 -8.01
C PRO A 210 -6.36 -18.46 -7.89
N HIS A 211 -5.28 -18.46 -8.66
CA HIS A 211 -4.28 -19.52 -8.60
C HIS A 211 -3.25 -19.27 -7.49
N ASN A 212 -3.17 -18.03 -6.97
CA ASN A 212 -2.14 -17.63 -6.01
C ASN A 212 -2.69 -17.32 -4.61
N TYR A 213 -3.85 -16.65 -4.48
CA TYR A 213 -4.36 -16.17 -3.19
C TYR A 213 -4.55 -17.31 -2.18
N GLY A 214 -4.91 -18.51 -2.65
CA GLY A 214 -5.12 -19.68 -1.82
C GLY A 214 -3.83 -20.21 -1.17
N MET A 215 -2.66 -19.78 -1.64
CA MET A 215 -1.35 -20.21 -1.16
C MET A 215 -0.82 -19.34 -0.02
N GLY A 216 -1.31 -18.11 0.18
CA GLY A 216 -0.78 -17.18 1.19
C GLY A 216 -0.75 -17.75 2.61
N TRP A 217 -1.87 -18.31 3.10
CA TRP A 217 -1.90 -18.95 4.43
C TRP A 217 -1.13 -20.28 4.48
N PRO A 218 -1.26 -21.20 3.49
CA PRO A 218 -0.41 -22.39 3.44
C PRO A 218 1.09 -22.09 3.50
N TYR A 219 1.59 -21.15 2.68
CA TYR A 219 2.98 -20.72 2.76
C TYR A 219 3.30 -20.18 4.14
N PHE A 220 2.48 -19.27 4.70
CA PHE A 220 2.67 -18.76 6.06
C PHE A 220 2.83 -19.88 7.09
N VAL A 221 1.97 -20.89 7.05
CA VAL A 221 1.97 -22.05 7.95
C VAL A 221 3.23 -22.90 7.79
N GLU A 222 3.70 -23.12 6.56
CA GLU A 222 4.92 -23.90 6.28
C GLU A 222 6.18 -23.32 6.93
N GLU A 223 6.19 -22.01 7.19
CA GLU A 223 7.37 -21.27 7.65
C GLU A 223 7.21 -20.72 9.08
N LEU A 224 6.16 -21.13 9.82
CA LEU A 224 6.00 -20.81 11.24
C LEU A 224 7.20 -21.29 12.07
N TRP A 225 7.66 -22.50 11.77
CA TRP A 225 8.73 -23.19 12.49
C TRP A 225 9.84 -23.65 11.55
N LEU A 226 11.08 -23.30 11.87
CA LEU A 226 12.26 -23.61 11.07
C LEU A 226 13.23 -24.51 11.84
N ALA A 227 13.94 -25.38 11.12
CA ALA A 227 15.09 -26.08 11.70
C ALA A 227 16.29 -25.12 11.79
N THR A 228 17.08 -25.22 12.85
CA THR A 228 18.33 -24.46 12.97
C THR A 228 19.54 -25.32 12.58
N PRO A 229 20.62 -24.73 12.02
CA PRO A 229 21.81 -25.48 11.59
C PRO A 229 22.50 -26.27 12.72
N ASP A 230 22.31 -25.85 13.96
CA ASP A 230 22.86 -26.49 15.18
C ASP A 230 21.91 -27.54 15.80
N GLY A 231 20.97 -28.07 15.00
CA GLY A 231 20.09 -29.17 15.39
C GLY A 231 18.97 -28.78 16.34
N GLY A 232 18.56 -27.51 16.33
CA GLY A 232 17.43 -26.99 17.12
C GLY A 232 16.24 -26.59 16.25
N LEU A 233 15.36 -25.80 16.86
CA LEU A 233 14.17 -25.25 16.21
C LEU A 233 14.05 -23.75 16.45
N ALA A 234 13.48 -23.04 15.48
CA ALA A 234 13.13 -21.63 15.57
C ALA A 234 11.63 -21.45 15.38
N ALA A 235 10.95 -20.82 16.35
CA ALA A 235 9.62 -20.25 16.13
C ALA A 235 9.81 -18.89 15.44
N ALA A 236 9.68 -18.89 14.11
CA ALA A 236 9.97 -17.74 13.25
C ALA A 236 8.76 -16.81 13.15
N MET A 237 7.55 -17.35 13.10
CA MET A 237 6.29 -16.62 13.10
C MET A 237 5.32 -17.30 14.08
N TYR A 238 4.33 -16.55 14.57
CA TYR A 238 3.47 -17.01 15.67
C TYR A 238 2.03 -17.20 15.22
N ALA A 239 1.48 -18.38 15.51
CA ALA A 239 0.09 -18.75 15.29
C ALA A 239 -0.23 -20.02 16.09
N PRO A 240 -1.50 -20.26 16.47
CA PRO A 240 -1.89 -21.51 17.10
C PRO A 240 -1.54 -22.70 16.21
N CYS A 241 -0.63 -23.57 16.65
CA CYS A 241 -0.17 -24.69 15.85
C CYS A 241 0.45 -25.81 16.70
N GLU A 242 0.73 -26.94 16.06
CA GLU A 242 1.62 -27.97 16.58
C GLU A 242 2.70 -28.27 15.55
N VAL A 243 3.95 -28.37 15.99
CA VAL A 243 5.08 -28.76 15.13
C VAL A 243 5.70 -30.04 15.68
N THR A 244 5.90 -31.04 14.80
CA THR A 244 6.66 -32.24 15.11
C THR A 244 7.91 -32.30 14.23
N ALA A 245 9.09 -32.22 14.84
CA ALA A 245 10.36 -32.12 14.12
C ALA A 245 11.48 -32.91 14.81
N LYS A 246 12.57 -33.15 14.07
CA LYS A 246 13.78 -33.80 14.60
C LYS A 246 14.74 -32.74 15.15
N VAL A 247 15.31 -33.00 16.31
CA VAL A 247 16.30 -32.14 16.98
C VAL A 247 17.48 -32.96 17.50
N ALA A 248 18.58 -32.29 17.84
CA ALA A 248 19.81 -32.85 18.38
C ALA A 248 20.33 -34.06 17.59
N ASP A 249 20.19 -35.26 18.17
CA ASP A 249 20.64 -36.55 17.63
C ASP A 249 19.62 -37.19 16.66
N GLY A 250 18.67 -36.41 16.14
CA GLY A 250 17.59 -36.88 15.28
C GLY A 250 16.33 -37.34 16.03
N THR A 251 16.27 -37.10 17.34
CA THR A 251 15.10 -37.37 18.17
C THR A 251 13.92 -36.50 17.72
N GLN A 252 12.76 -37.12 17.55
CA GLN A 252 11.52 -36.42 17.25
C GLN A 252 10.92 -35.82 18.53
N VAL A 253 10.57 -34.53 18.47
CA VAL A 253 9.89 -33.78 19.52
C VAL A 253 8.68 -33.05 18.96
N THR A 254 7.72 -32.72 19.81
CA THR A 254 6.56 -31.90 19.44
C THR A 254 6.49 -30.65 20.31
N PHE A 255 6.31 -29.48 19.71
CA PHE A 255 5.86 -28.28 20.42
C PHE A 255 4.40 -28.00 20.08
N THR A 256 3.58 -27.79 21.11
CA THR A 256 2.24 -27.22 20.98
C THR A 256 2.33 -25.72 21.28
N GLU A 257 1.88 -24.89 20.34
CA GLU A 257 1.84 -23.44 20.44
C GLU A 257 0.41 -22.95 20.70
N GLU A 258 0.19 -22.39 21.89
CA GLU A 258 -1.08 -21.83 22.34
C GLU A 258 -0.97 -20.30 22.39
N THR A 259 -1.75 -19.61 21.57
CA THR A 259 -1.74 -18.15 21.52
C THR A 259 -3.04 -17.58 20.93
N GLY A 260 -3.32 -16.30 21.20
CA GLY A 260 -4.31 -15.51 20.46
C GLY A 260 -3.65 -14.48 19.53
N TYR A 261 -2.34 -14.58 19.31
CA TYR A 261 -1.57 -13.73 18.41
C TYR A 261 -2.18 -13.73 16.99
N PRO A 262 -2.25 -12.58 16.29
CA PRO A 262 -1.71 -11.26 16.65
C PRO A 262 -2.57 -10.42 17.59
N PHE A 263 -3.73 -10.92 18.04
CA PHE A 263 -4.70 -10.14 18.83
C PHE A 263 -4.46 -10.19 20.34
N THR A 264 -3.56 -11.05 20.79
CA THR A 264 -3.05 -11.08 22.15
C THR A 264 -1.52 -11.02 22.12
N ASP A 265 -0.93 -10.68 23.25
CA ASP A 265 0.52 -10.45 23.37
C ASP A 265 1.29 -11.67 23.86
N THR A 266 0.65 -12.82 24.08
CA THR A 266 1.25 -13.95 24.78
C THR A 266 1.22 -15.22 23.94
N VAL A 267 2.38 -15.87 23.81
CA VAL A 267 2.61 -17.17 23.17
C VAL A 267 3.09 -18.16 24.23
N THR A 268 2.46 -19.33 24.30
CA THR A 268 2.87 -20.44 25.16
C THR A 268 3.29 -21.63 24.30
N LEU A 269 4.51 -22.12 24.50
CA LEU A 269 5.04 -23.31 23.84
C LEU A 269 5.21 -24.42 24.89
N THR A 270 4.61 -25.58 24.64
CA THR A 270 4.74 -26.76 25.52
C THR A 270 5.45 -27.88 24.78
N LEU A 271 6.56 -28.37 25.34
CA LEU A 271 7.37 -29.42 24.73
C LEU A 271 6.88 -30.82 25.13
N SER A 272 6.68 -31.68 24.14
CA SER A 272 6.62 -33.13 24.29
C SER A 272 7.87 -33.78 23.68
N THR A 273 8.60 -34.57 24.50
CA THR A 273 9.80 -35.31 24.07
C THR A 273 9.84 -36.69 24.71
N PRO A 274 10.35 -37.73 24.03
CA PRO A 274 10.49 -39.08 24.60
C PRO A 274 11.61 -39.21 25.64
N LYS A 275 12.58 -38.29 25.64
CA LYS A 275 13.73 -38.32 26.55
C LYS A 275 14.22 -36.91 26.87
N ARG A 276 15.13 -36.81 27.84
CA ARG A 276 15.85 -35.56 28.12
C ARG A 276 16.95 -35.36 27.07
N LEU A 277 17.01 -34.19 26.44
CA LEU A 277 17.98 -33.88 25.37
C LEU A 277 18.32 -32.39 25.33
N SER A 278 19.51 -32.05 24.82
CA SER A 278 19.94 -30.66 24.68
C SER A 278 19.89 -30.22 23.22
N PHE A 279 19.20 -29.11 22.97
CA PHE A 279 19.15 -28.43 21.69
C PHE A 279 18.73 -26.97 21.90
N PRO A 280 19.02 -26.07 20.96
CA PRO A 280 18.55 -24.70 21.03
C PRO A 280 17.11 -24.55 20.58
N LEU A 281 16.36 -23.72 21.31
CA LEU A 281 15.12 -23.12 20.84
C LEU A 281 15.38 -21.66 20.52
N VAL A 282 15.02 -21.22 19.33
CA VAL A 282 15.16 -19.83 18.86
C VAL A 282 13.77 -19.21 18.76
N LEU A 283 13.59 -17.99 19.25
CA LEU A 283 12.31 -17.28 19.28
C LEU A 283 12.45 -15.92 18.62
N ARG A 284 11.56 -15.56 17.69
CA ARG A 284 11.53 -14.21 17.13
C ARG A 284 11.05 -13.19 18.17
N VAL A 285 11.76 -12.07 18.28
CA VAL A 285 11.28 -10.84 18.90
C VAL A 285 11.03 -9.84 17.77
N PRO A 286 9.76 -9.50 17.46
CA PRO A 286 9.41 -8.61 16.34
C PRO A 286 9.96 -7.19 16.51
N ALA A 287 10.26 -6.48 15.41
CA ALA A 287 10.76 -5.10 15.44
C ALA A 287 9.93 -4.11 16.29
N TRP A 288 8.61 -4.28 16.32
CA TRP A 288 7.72 -3.41 17.08
C TRP A 288 7.78 -3.66 18.60
N CYS A 289 8.39 -4.76 19.05
CA CYS A 289 8.46 -5.13 20.46
C CYS A 289 9.76 -4.66 21.12
N THR A 290 9.66 -3.65 21.99
CA THR A 290 10.83 -3.04 22.65
C THR A 290 11.21 -3.68 23.99
N ALA A 291 10.33 -4.47 24.59
CA ALA A 291 10.53 -5.05 25.93
C ALA A 291 9.91 -6.46 26.03
N PRO A 292 10.45 -7.46 25.33
CA PRO A 292 9.93 -8.82 25.40
C PRO A 292 10.16 -9.44 26.79
N GLU A 293 9.23 -10.28 27.23
CA GLU A 293 9.36 -11.08 28.43
C GLU A 293 9.34 -12.57 28.07
N ILE A 294 10.48 -13.25 28.25
CA ILE A 294 10.60 -14.68 27.98
C ILE A 294 10.79 -15.42 29.29
N ARG A 295 10.04 -16.50 29.50
CA ARG A 295 10.17 -17.39 30.65
C ARG A 295 10.23 -18.85 30.22
N VAL A 296 11.10 -19.64 30.84
CA VAL A 296 11.11 -21.10 30.71
C VAL A 296 10.85 -21.71 32.09
N ASN A 297 9.75 -22.45 32.23
CA ASN A 297 9.27 -22.98 33.51
C ASN A 297 9.21 -21.89 34.61
N GLY A 298 8.77 -20.70 34.25
CA GLY A 298 8.67 -19.53 35.14
C GLY A 298 9.97 -18.73 35.32
N GLN A 299 11.14 -19.27 34.96
CA GLN A 299 12.42 -18.56 35.07
C GLN A 299 12.65 -17.63 33.88
N GLN A 300 13.03 -16.39 34.16
CA GLN A 300 13.24 -15.37 33.14
C GLN A 300 14.45 -15.68 32.27
N VAL A 301 14.32 -15.44 30.97
CA VAL A 301 15.39 -15.46 29.97
C VAL A 301 15.59 -14.04 29.47
N THR A 302 16.85 -13.61 29.38
CA THR A 302 17.20 -12.32 28.81
C THR A 302 16.99 -12.34 27.29
N ALA A 303 16.27 -11.34 26.79
CA ALA A 303 16.01 -11.13 25.37
C ALA A 303 16.20 -9.64 25.05
N PRO A 304 16.84 -9.29 23.92
CA PRO A 304 16.92 -7.90 23.47
C PRO A 304 15.57 -7.42 22.91
N ALA A 305 15.41 -6.11 22.76
CA ALA A 305 14.38 -5.54 21.90
C ALA A 305 14.51 -6.06 20.47
N GLY A 306 13.39 -6.13 19.73
CA GLY A 306 13.41 -6.53 18.33
C GLY A 306 13.93 -5.43 17.39
N PRO A 307 14.17 -5.77 16.11
CA PRO A 307 14.04 -7.11 15.52
C PRO A 307 15.19 -8.03 15.94
N ALA A 308 14.89 -9.20 16.47
CA ALA A 308 15.91 -10.14 16.94
C ALA A 308 15.42 -11.59 16.95
N PHE A 309 16.36 -12.53 16.87
CA PHE A 309 16.15 -13.92 17.27
C PHE A 309 16.82 -14.19 18.62
N THR A 310 16.03 -14.57 19.63
CA THR A 310 16.54 -14.93 20.96
C THR A 310 16.77 -16.42 21.04
N ARG A 311 18.00 -16.82 21.34
CA ARG A 311 18.41 -18.24 21.40
C ARG A 311 18.48 -18.76 22.83
N ILE A 312 17.81 -19.88 23.08
CA ILE A 312 17.75 -20.58 24.37
C ILE A 312 18.37 -21.97 24.21
N ALA A 313 19.64 -22.13 24.54
CA ALA A 313 20.28 -23.45 24.64
C ALA A 313 20.20 -23.98 26.06
N ARG A 314 19.51 -25.10 26.22
CA ARG A 314 19.46 -25.85 27.47
C ARG A 314 19.22 -27.33 27.22
N THR A 315 19.14 -28.07 28.31
CA THR A 315 18.59 -29.42 28.31
C THR A 315 17.10 -29.35 28.59
N TRP A 316 16.31 -29.97 27.72
CA TRP A 316 14.86 -29.95 27.76
C TRP A 316 14.30 -31.28 28.26
N SER A 317 13.18 -31.21 28.97
CA SER A 317 12.41 -32.34 29.47
C SER A 317 10.96 -32.28 28.96
N HIS A 318 10.27 -33.42 28.93
CA HIS A 318 8.84 -33.46 28.63
C HIS A 318 8.06 -32.56 29.59
N GLY A 319 7.15 -31.75 29.04
CA GLY A 319 6.34 -30.79 29.78
C GLY A 319 7.05 -29.45 30.06
N ASP A 320 8.30 -29.25 29.62
CA ASP A 320 8.92 -27.93 29.69
C ASP A 320 8.07 -26.91 28.92
N LYS A 321 7.82 -25.77 29.56
CA LYS A 321 6.97 -24.70 29.04
C LYS A 321 7.77 -23.43 28.83
N VAL A 322 7.64 -22.84 27.66
CA VAL A 322 8.16 -21.52 27.31
C VAL A 322 6.98 -20.56 27.19
N THR A 323 7.05 -19.42 27.85
CA THR A 323 6.07 -18.35 27.71
C THR A 323 6.79 -17.11 27.22
N LEU A 324 6.34 -16.61 26.08
CA LEU A 324 6.80 -15.39 25.45
C LEU A 324 5.66 -14.37 25.52
N ARG A 325 5.90 -13.25 26.20
CA ARG A 325 5.02 -12.09 26.16
C ARG A 325 5.71 -10.99 25.36
N LEU A 326 5.00 -10.47 24.35
CA LEU A 326 5.44 -9.44 23.42
C LEU A 326 4.55 -8.20 23.58
N PRO A 327 4.81 -7.32 24.56
CA PRO A 327 3.93 -6.19 24.85
C PRO A 327 3.67 -5.32 23.60
N GLN A 328 2.40 -5.24 23.20
CA GLN A 328 1.97 -4.46 22.04
C GLN A 328 1.73 -3.00 22.44
N HIS A 329 2.25 -2.08 21.64
CA HIS A 329 2.10 -0.64 21.84
C HIS A 329 1.48 0.02 20.61
N THR A 330 0.69 1.08 20.84
CA THR A 330 0.15 1.89 19.75
C THR A 330 1.21 2.86 19.25
N THR A 331 1.44 2.85 17.94
CA THR A 331 2.37 3.76 17.27
C THR A 331 1.67 4.47 16.11
N VAL A 332 2.22 5.63 15.73
CA VAL A 332 1.79 6.39 14.56
C VAL A 332 2.98 6.50 13.63
N ARG A 333 2.81 6.07 12.38
CA ARG A 333 3.80 6.21 11.32
C ARG A 333 3.38 7.36 10.41
N THR A 334 4.29 8.29 10.14
CA THR A 334 4.06 9.40 9.20
C THR A 334 4.67 9.07 7.84
N TRP A 335 3.90 9.25 6.78
CA TRP A 335 4.27 9.02 5.39
C TRP A 335 4.55 10.36 4.73
N ALA A 336 5.81 10.81 4.79
CA ALA A 336 6.22 12.13 4.31
C ALA A 336 5.91 12.33 2.81
N ASP A 337 6.21 11.32 2.01
CA ASP A 337 6.01 11.36 0.55
C ASP A 337 4.54 11.16 0.14
N ASN A 338 3.69 10.74 1.09
CA ASN A 338 2.23 10.75 0.94
C ASN A 338 1.62 11.90 1.76
N HIS A 339 2.13 13.10 1.49
CA HIS A 339 1.54 14.35 1.96
C HIS A 339 1.44 14.48 3.50
N GLY A 340 2.35 13.84 4.23
CA GLY A 340 2.35 13.84 5.69
C GLY A 340 1.15 13.11 6.31
N SER A 341 0.52 12.21 5.55
CA SER A 341 -0.49 11.29 6.08
C SER A 341 0.10 10.34 7.12
N VAL A 342 -0.78 9.71 7.89
CA VAL A 342 -0.40 8.85 9.00
C VAL A 342 -1.13 7.51 8.93
N SER A 343 -0.44 6.44 9.34
CA SER A 343 -1.07 5.16 9.69
C SER A 343 -0.90 4.89 11.18
N VAL A 344 -1.79 4.07 11.72
CA VAL A 344 -1.82 3.71 13.14
C VAL A 344 -1.63 2.21 13.27
N ASP A 345 -0.66 1.80 14.09
CA ASP A 345 -0.35 0.39 14.34
C ASP A 345 -0.49 0.07 15.84
N HIS A 346 -0.93 -1.13 16.19
CA HIS A 346 -0.87 -1.69 17.55
C HIS A 346 -0.24 -3.08 17.50
N GLY A 347 1.02 -3.19 17.93
CA GLY A 347 1.82 -4.38 17.65
C GLY A 347 1.93 -4.61 16.13
N PRO A 348 1.61 -5.81 15.60
CA PRO A 348 1.70 -6.11 14.18
C PRO A 348 0.47 -5.65 13.36
N LEU A 349 -0.58 -5.14 14.01
CA LEU A 349 -1.85 -4.80 13.36
C LEU A 349 -1.87 -3.32 12.98
N THR A 350 -1.98 -3.03 11.70
CA THR A 350 -2.32 -1.70 11.17
C THR A 350 -3.83 -1.49 11.24
N TYR A 351 -4.27 -0.26 11.53
CA TYR A 351 -5.68 0.07 11.75
C TYR A 351 -6.28 0.91 10.61
N SER A 352 -7.54 0.63 10.30
CA SER A 352 -8.37 1.36 9.35
C SER A 352 -9.62 1.92 10.02
N LEU A 353 -10.22 2.96 9.44
CA LEU A 353 -11.51 3.46 9.86
C LEU A 353 -12.57 2.35 9.74
N ARG A 354 -13.41 2.18 10.76
CA ARG A 354 -14.59 1.31 10.69
C ARG A 354 -15.68 1.97 9.85
N ILE A 355 -15.62 1.74 8.54
CA ILE A 355 -16.67 2.15 7.60
C ILE A 355 -17.78 1.10 7.63
N GLY A 356 -19.05 1.51 7.66
CA GLY A 356 -20.17 0.59 7.53
C GLY A 356 -20.25 0.03 6.11
N GLU A 357 -20.44 -1.27 5.97
CA GLU A 357 -20.37 -1.99 4.69
C GLU A 357 -21.75 -2.51 4.26
N ALA A 358 -22.20 -2.15 3.06
CA ALA A 358 -23.34 -2.78 2.40
C ALA A 358 -22.85 -3.72 1.29
N TYR A 359 -23.14 -5.02 1.42
CA TYR A 359 -22.78 -6.04 0.44
C TYR A 359 -23.90 -6.20 -0.57
N GLU A 360 -23.59 -6.00 -1.85
CA GLU A 360 -24.45 -6.29 -2.98
C GLU A 360 -23.95 -7.54 -3.69
N ARG A 361 -24.79 -8.57 -3.80
CA ARG A 361 -24.44 -9.74 -4.62
C ARG A 361 -24.59 -9.37 -6.10
N ILE A 362 -23.47 -9.35 -6.81
CA ILE A 362 -23.39 -8.97 -8.23
C ILE A 362 -23.23 -10.19 -9.15
N GLY A 363 -22.96 -11.37 -8.59
CA GLY A 363 -22.70 -12.57 -9.37
C GLY A 363 -22.37 -13.81 -8.54
N GLY A 364 -21.66 -14.73 -9.17
CA GLY A 364 -21.20 -15.98 -8.57
C GLY A 364 -22.28 -17.01 -8.22
N SER A 365 -21.82 -18.13 -7.67
CA SER A 365 -22.68 -19.21 -7.14
C SER A 365 -22.87 -19.07 -5.63
N ASP A 366 -23.76 -19.85 -5.02
CA ASP A 366 -23.90 -19.84 -3.55
C ASP A 366 -22.64 -20.37 -2.85
N ARG A 367 -21.84 -21.18 -3.56
CA ARG A 367 -20.55 -21.66 -3.05
C ARG A 367 -19.46 -20.61 -3.20
N PHE A 368 -19.43 -19.88 -4.31
CA PHE A 368 -18.45 -18.84 -4.65
C PHE A 368 -19.19 -17.57 -5.08
N PRO A 369 -19.72 -16.79 -4.12
CA PRO A 369 -20.48 -15.59 -4.42
C PRO A 369 -19.56 -14.43 -4.82
N GLU A 370 -20.09 -13.50 -5.60
CA GLU A 370 -19.38 -12.28 -6.00
C GLU A 370 -20.11 -11.06 -5.46
N TYR A 371 -19.34 -10.11 -4.94
CA TYR A 371 -19.88 -8.96 -4.21
C TYR A 371 -19.27 -7.64 -4.65
N ALA A 372 -20.13 -6.63 -4.79
CA ALA A 372 -19.75 -5.25 -4.60
C ALA A 372 -19.97 -4.86 -3.13
N VAL A 373 -19.16 -3.93 -2.63
CA VAL A 373 -19.26 -3.45 -1.25
C VAL A 373 -19.23 -1.92 -1.24
N HIS A 374 -20.26 -1.32 -0.62
CA HIS A 374 -20.47 0.12 -0.64
C HIS A 374 -20.42 0.72 0.77
N ALA A 375 -19.83 1.91 0.90
CA ALA A 375 -19.81 2.63 2.17
C ALA A 375 -21.22 3.10 2.57
N THR A 376 -21.61 2.84 3.81
CA THR A 376 -22.89 3.28 4.40
C THR A 376 -22.70 4.35 5.47
N THR A 377 -21.45 4.62 5.85
CA THR A 377 -21.09 5.65 6.82
C THR A 377 -20.06 6.60 6.22
N PRO A 378 -19.93 7.82 6.75
CA PRO A 378 -18.86 8.73 6.35
C PRO A 378 -17.48 8.09 6.53
N TRP A 379 -16.58 8.40 5.61
CA TRP A 379 -15.22 7.87 5.58
C TRP A 379 -14.16 8.99 5.53
N ASN A 380 -14.58 10.20 5.17
CA ASN A 380 -13.74 11.35 4.90
C ASN A 380 -13.26 12.03 6.19
N TYR A 381 -12.54 11.28 7.03
CA TYR A 381 -12.04 11.72 8.32
C TYR A 381 -10.53 11.95 8.29
N GLY A 382 -10.09 13.06 8.87
CA GLY A 382 -8.69 13.25 9.27
C GLY A 382 -8.53 13.06 10.78
N LEU A 383 -7.39 12.52 11.22
CA LEU A 383 -7.11 12.27 12.63
C LEU A 383 -6.67 13.56 13.35
N VAL A 384 -7.25 13.79 14.52
CA VAL A 384 -6.81 14.82 15.46
C VAL A 384 -5.75 14.20 16.37
N LEU A 385 -4.48 14.46 16.05
CA LEU A 385 -3.35 13.96 16.82
C LEU A 385 -2.78 15.04 17.75
N ASP A 386 -2.23 14.60 18.88
CA ASP A 386 -1.47 15.48 19.76
C ASP A 386 -0.11 15.81 19.13
N SER A 387 0.31 17.08 19.23
CA SER A 387 1.55 17.56 18.61
C SER A 387 2.83 17.06 19.29
N THR A 388 2.74 16.55 20.52
CA THR A 388 3.88 16.08 21.32
C THR A 388 3.88 14.57 21.54
N GLN A 389 2.70 13.96 21.65
CA GLN A 389 2.51 12.52 21.82
C GLN A 389 1.36 12.02 20.95
N GLN A 390 1.59 11.89 19.64
CA GLN A 390 0.56 11.53 18.66
C GLN A 390 -0.31 10.34 19.10
N ALA A 391 0.28 9.28 19.66
CA ALA A 391 -0.44 8.10 20.12
C ALA A 391 -1.34 8.31 21.35
N ALA A 392 -1.18 9.40 22.12
CA ALA A 392 -2.00 9.67 23.31
C ALA A 392 -3.47 9.94 22.98
N SER A 393 -3.77 10.33 21.74
CA SER A 393 -5.14 10.51 21.25
C SER A 393 -5.80 9.20 20.77
N LEU A 394 -5.08 8.08 20.84
CA LEU A 394 -5.50 6.77 20.36
C LEU A 394 -5.69 5.81 21.55
N ARG A 395 -6.87 5.18 21.62
CA ARG A 395 -7.26 4.35 22.76
C ARG A 395 -7.59 2.92 22.30
N PRO A 396 -6.59 2.02 22.22
CA PRO A 396 -6.86 0.61 21.90
C PRO A 396 -7.70 -0.02 23.02
N ARG A 397 -8.63 -0.89 22.64
CA ARG A 397 -9.47 -1.65 23.58
C ARG A 397 -9.79 -3.03 23.03
N SER A 398 -9.93 -4.00 23.94
CA SER A 398 -10.55 -5.28 23.60
C SER A 398 -12.05 -5.10 23.40
N THR A 399 -12.64 -5.88 22.50
CA THR A 399 -14.09 -6.03 22.36
C THR A 399 -14.65 -7.06 23.35
N GLY A 400 -13.80 -7.75 24.12
CA GLY A 400 -14.18 -8.85 25.01
C GLY A 400 -14.43 -10.18 24.29
N ARG A 401 -14.28 -10.22 22.96
CA ARG A 401 -14.44 -11.43 22.16
C ARG A 401 -13.19 -12.31 22.26
N ALA A 402 -13.42 -13.63 22.30
CA ALA A 402 -12.35 -14.60 22.11
C ALA A 402 -11.85 -14.56 20.66
N VAL A 403 -10.61 -15.00 20.45
CA VAL A 403 -10.02 -15.16 19.11
C VAL A 403 -10.50 -16.50 18.54
N GLU A 404 -11.75 -16.52 18.07
CA GLU A 404 -12.40 -17.71 17.50
C GLU A 404 -12.96 -17.41 16.10
N GLY A 405 -13.06 -18.45 15.27
CA GLY A 405 -13.54 -18.30 13.89
C GLY A 405 -12.62 -17.43 13.03
N ASN A 406 -13.21 -16.53 12.24
CA ASN A 406 -12.45 -15.53 11.47
C ASN A 406 -12.41 -14.19 12.25
N PRO A 407 -11.26 -13.82 12.87
CA PRO A 407 -11.13 -12.56 13.61
C PRO A 407 -10.89 -11.34 12.69
N PHE A 408 -10.74 -11.56 11.38
CA PHE A 408 -10.56 -10.53 10.38
C PHE A 408 -11.90 -10.11 9.73
N THR A 409 -12.91 -9.82 10.55
CA THR A 409 -14.17 -9.21 10.13
C THR A 409 -14.60 -8.11 11.11
N LEU A 410 -15.43 -7.16 10.66
CA LEU A 410 -15.91 -6.05 11.51
C LEU A 410 -16.70 -6.54 12.73
N GLU A 411 -17.36 -7.70 12.63
CA GLU A 411 -18.19 -8.28 13.68
C GLU A 411 -17.36 -9.03 14.73
N ASN A 412 -16.32 -9.73 14.27
CA ASN A 412 -15.59 -10.70 15.09
C ASN A 412 -14.26 -10.18 15.63
N THR A 413 -13.73 -9.08 15.09
CA THR A 413 -12.42 -8.60 15.50
C THR A 413 -12.33 -8.36 17.02
N PRO A 414 -11.34 -8.93 17.71
CA PRO A 414 -11.23 -8.87 19.18
C PRO A 414 -10.65 -7.54 19.68
N LEU A 415 -10.08 -6.73 18.78
CA LEU A 415 -9.45 -5.45 19.08
C LEU A 415 -10.07 -4.34 18.24
N VAL A 416 -10.27 -3.18 18.86
CA VAL A 416 -10.65 -1.94 18.19
C VAL A 416 -9.94 -0.78 18.86
N MET A 417 -9.97 0.39 18.24
CA MET A 417 -9.35 1.59 18.79
C MET A 417 -10.29 2.78 18.64
N THR A 418 -10.43 3.59 19.69
CA THR A 418 -11.11 4.89 19.58
C THR A 418 -10.08 5.95 19.22
N ALA A 419 -10.40 6.78 18.22
CA ALA A 419 -9.57 7.90 17.79
C ALA A 419 -10.42 9.16 17.67
N ARG A 420 -9.85 10.33 17.95
CA ARG A 420 -10.48 11.62 17.68
C ARG A 420 -10.24 12.03 16.24
N ALA A 421 -11.28 12.45 15.54
CA ALA A 421 -11.20 12.84 14.13
C ALA A 421 -12.10 14.04 13.83
N ARG A 422 -11.89 14.68 12.69
CA ARG A 422 -12.85 15.64 12.10
C ARG A 422 -13.14 15.21 10.66
N ARG A 423 -14.35 15.45 10.20
CA ARG A 423 -14.68 15.30 8.77
C ARG A 423 -13.92 16.32 7.94
N ILE A 424 -13.54 15.94 6.73
CA ILE A 424 -12.96 16.81 5.70
C ILE A 424 -13.97 16.80 4.55
N PRO A 425 -14.95 17.72 4.53
CA PRO A 425 -16.02 17.73 3.52
C PRO A 425 -15.52 17.77 2.08
N GLU A 426 -14.34 18.35 1.86
CA GLU A 426 -13.71 18.45 0.55
C GLU A 426 -13.01 17.16 0.10
N TRP A 427 -12.80 16.20 1.01
CA TRP A 427 -12.26 14.90 0.64
C TRP A 427 -13.41 13.97 0.24
N THR A 428 -13.68 13.92 -1.07
CA THR A 428 -14.81 13.18 -1.66
C THR A 428 -14.32 12.05 -2.56
N ALA A 429 -15.22 11.16 -2.95
CA ALA A 429 -14.97 10.25 -4.04
C ALA A 429 -15.30 10.95 -5.37
N ASP A 430 -14.64 10.56 -6.45
CA ASP A 430 -14.97 11.02 -7.79
C ASP A 430 -16.21 10.32 -8.37
N ASP A 431 -16.52 10.60 -9.63
CA ASP A 431 -17.64 10.00 -10.36
C ASP A 431 -17.44 8.52 -10.71
N GLU A 432 -16.25 7.98 -10.50
CA GLU A 432 -15.95 6.55 -10.57
C GLU A 432 -15.86 5.91 -9.17
N HIS A 433 -16.34 6.59 -8.12
CA HIS A 433 -16.34 6.13 -6.73
C HIS A 433 -14.95 5.91 -6.13
N VAL A 434 -13.94 6.59 -6.67
CA VAL A 434 -12.56 6.52 -6.21
C VAL A 434 -12.30 7.65 -5.23
N VAL A 435 -11.68 7.34 -4.09
CA VAL A 435 -11.26 8.36 -3.12
C VAL A 435 -10.32 9.36 -3.81
N ALA A 436 -10.62 10.66 -3.70
CA ALA A 436 -9.75 11.70 -4.21
C ALA A 436 -8.34 11.59 -3.59
N PRO A 437 -7.26 11.89 -4.34
CA PRO A 437 -5.90 11.81 -3.84
C PRO A 437 -5.72 12.58 -2.52
N LEU A 438 -4.83 12.06 -1.66
CA LEU A 438 -4.45 12.79 -0.46
C LEU A 438 -3.83 14.14 -0.84
N ARG A 439 -3.99 15.11 0.07
CA ARG A 439 -3.38 16.43 -0.01
C ARG A 439 -2.57 16.69 1.26
N PRO A 440 -1.71 17.73 1.26
CA PRO A 440 -0.88 18.07 2.42
C PRO A 440 -1.66 18.09 3.73
N SER A 441 -1.18 17.32 4.70
CA SER A 441 -1.60 17.32 6.08
C SER A 441 -0.84 18.40 6.88
N PRO A 442 -1.46 19.02 7.91
CA PRO A 442 -2.84 18.83 8.32
C PRO A 442 -3.83 19.48 7.34
N ALA A 443 -4.98 18.84 7.14
CA ALA A 443 -6.12 19.40 6.44
C ALA A 443 -6.85 20.43 7.31
N GLY A 444 -7.27 21.54 6.72
CA GLY A 444 -8.15 22.52 7.36
C GLY A 444 -9.59 22.02 7.46
N SER A 445 -10.15 21.90 8.66
CA SER A 445 -11.58 21.60 8.84
C SER A 445 -12.16 22.22 10.11
N ALA A 446 -13.32 22.88 9.96
CA ALA A 446 -14.10 23.44 11.06
C ALA A 446 -15.18 22.48 11.59
N GLU A 447 -15.32 21.28 11.00
CA GLU A 447 -16.26 20.25 11.44
C GLU A 447 -15.97 19.83 12.89
N PRO A 448 -16.99 19.48 13.71
CA PRO A 448 -16.78 19.09 15.10
C PRO A 448 -15.83 17.90 15.24
N VAL A 449 -15.15 17.82 16.39
CA VAL A 449 -14.38 16.62 16.72
C VAL A 449 -15.35 15.49 17.06
N GLU A 450 -15.18 14.35 16.42
CA GLU A 450 -15.94 13.12 16.62
C GLU A 450 -15.00 12.01 17.13
N ASP A 451 -15.52 11.14 18.01
CA ASP A 451 -14.85 9.87 18.31
C ASP A 451 -15.22 8.86 17.22
N VAL A 452 -14.22 8.40 16.47
CA VAL A 452 -14.35 7.35 15.46
C VAL A 452 -13.77 6.04 15.96
N THR A 453 -14.28 4.93 15.43
CA THR A 453 -13.74 3.59 15.70
C THR A 453 -12.80 3.18 14.58
N LEU A 454 -11.60 2.75 14.93
CA LEU A 454 -10.68 2.08 14.05
C LEU A 454 -10.69 0.58 14.35
N VAL A 455 -10.51 -0.24 13.31
CA VAL A 455 -10.45 -1.71 13.34
C VAL A 455 -9.15 -2.16 12.69
N PRO A 456 -8.61 -3.35 13.01
CA PRO A 456 -7.50 -3.93 12.26
C PRO A 456 -7.80 -3.91 10.75
N MET A 457 -6.83 -3.51 9.93
CA MET A 457 -6.97 -3.34 8.48
C MET A 457 -7.44 -4.63 7.81
N GLY A 458 -6.94 -5.78 8.28
CA GLY A 458 -7.37 -7.09 7.81
C GLY A 458 -8.88 -7.35 8.01
N ALA A 459 -9.53 -6.68 8.96
CA ALA A 459 -10.96 -6.80 9.22
C ALA A 459 -11.83 -5.86 8.37
N ALA A 460 -11.24 -4.92 7.63
CA ALA A 460 -11.94 -3.89 6.87
C ALA A 460 -11.93 -4.19 5.36
N ARG A 461 -13.10 -4.27 4.72
CA ARG A 461 -13.21 -4.41 3.26
C ARG A 461 -13.23 -3.04 2.59
N LEU A 462 -13.81 -2.04 3.24
CA LEU A 462 -13.64 -0.63 2.91
C LEU A 462 -12.65 0.00 3.88
N ARG A 463 -11.69 0.77 3.37
CA ARG A 463 -10.51 1.18 4.13
C ARG A 463 -10.26 2.67 3.97
N ILE A 464 -10.00 3.32 5.09
CA ILE A 464 -9.10 4.46 5.18
C ILE A 464 -8.05 4.05 6.21
N THR A 465 -6.86 3.72 5.74
CA THR A 465 -5.70 3.28 6.54
C THR A 465 -4.61 4.34 6.57
N SER A 466 -4.50 5.12 5.49
CA SER A 466 -3.64 6.29 5.41
C SER A 466 -4.49 7.54 5.62
N PHE A 467 -4.45 8.07 6.84
CA PHE A 467 -5.24 9.20 7.27
C PHE A 467 -4.50 10.51 7.03
N PRO A 468 -5.15 11.56 6.51
CA PRO A 468 -4.62 12.89 6.75
C PRO A 468 -4.71 13.24 8.25
N THR A 469 -3.80 14.10 8.73
CA THR A 469 -4.04 14.78 10.01
C THR A 469 -4.94 16.00 9.77
N VAL A 470 -5.63 16.49 10.80
CA VAL A 470 -6.60 17.60 10.65
C VAL A 470 -6.45 18.64 11.75
N SER A 471 -6.59 19.92 11.38
CA SER A 471 -6.55 21.07 12.28
C SER A 471 -7.54 22.14 11.82
N PRO A 472 -8.23 22.86 12.74
CA PRO A 472 -9.11 23.96 12.35
C PRO A 472 -8.35 25.15 11.73
N ASP A 473 -7.06 25.32 12.06
CA ASP A 473 -6.25 26.46 11.64
C ASP A 473 -5.47 26.20 10.34
N ALA A 474 -5.55 24.98 9.79
CA ALA A 474 -4.86 24.61 8.57
C ALA A 474 -5.61 25.03 7.30
N ALA A 475 -4.93 24.98 6.16
CA ALA A 475 -5.54 25.29 4.87
C ALA A 475 -6.58 24.23 4.48
N ARG A 476 -7.78 24.67 4.10
CA ARG A 476 -8.81 23.76 3.58
C ARG A 476 -8.37 23.15 2.26
N TRP A 477 -8.72 21.90 2.07
CA TRP A 477 -8.52 21.21 0.80
C TRP A 477 -9.49 21.75 -0.26
N LEU A 478 -9.16 21.54 -1.53
CA LEU A 478 -10.12 21.76 -2.62
C LEU A 478 -10.78 20.43 -2.94
N ALA A 479 -12.10 20.43 -3.09
CA ALA A 479 -12.85 19.27 -3.51
C ALA A 479 -12.44 18.79 -4.91
N ASP A 480 -12.54 17.49 -5.18
CA ASP A 480 -12.43 16.99 -6.55
C ASP A 480 -13.80 17.08 -7.22
N ARG A 481 -14.02 18.18 -7.95
CA ARG A 481 -15.27 18.44 -8.67
C ARG A 481 -15.03 19.35 -9.88
N TRP A 482 -16.07 19.52 -10.68
CA TRP A 482 -16.11 20.54 -11.73
C TRP A 482 -16.36 21.92 -11.10
N TYR A 483 -15.45 22.84 -11.38
CA TYR A 483 -15.48 24.23 -10.95
C TYR A 483 -15.78 25.15 -12.11
N ARG A 484 -16.37 26.30 -11.81
CA ARG A 484 -16.15 27.48 -12.63
C ARG A 484 -15.00 28.27 -12.04
N ILE A 485 -14.17 28.87 -12.88
CA ILE A 485 -13.04 29.67 -12.43
C ILE A 485 -13.37 31.13 -12.71
N GLY A 486 -13.82 31.85 -11.68
CA GLY A 486 -14.27 33.24 -11.78
C GLY A 486 -13.13 34.23 -11.60
N ASN A 487 -13.08 35.25 -12.46
CA ASN A 487 -12.12 36.35 -12.37
C ASN A 487 -12.62 37.46 -11.42
N ARG A 488 -11.74 37.99 -10.56
CA ARG A 488 -12.13 39.03 -9.58
C ARG A 488 -12.45 40.37 -10.22
N HIS A 489 -11.74 40.76 -11.28
CA HIS A 489 -11.90 42.07 -11.91
C HIS A 489 -13.21 42.17 -12.70
N SER A 490 -13.50 41.16 -13.51
CA SER A 490 -14.67 41.18 -14.42
C SER A 490 -15.92 40.50 -13.86
N GLY A 491 -15.77 39.62 -12.85
CA GLY A 491 -16.83 38.73 -12.38
C GLY A 491 -17.23 37.62 -13.37
N LYS A 492 -16.53 37.49 -14.50
CA LYS A 492 -16.76 36.48 -15.53
C LYS A 492 -16.01 35.19 -15.22
N VAL A 493 -16.31 34.13 -15.96
CA VAL A 493 -15.70 32.80 -15.76
C VAL A 493 -14.78 32.43 -16.93
N LEU A 494 -13.79 31.59 -16.64
CA LEU A 494 -12.90 30.99 -17.62
C LEU A 494 -13.68 30.04 -18.54
N GLY A 495 -13.56 30.22 -19.85
CA GLY A 495 -14.22 29.41 -20.88
C GLY A 495 -13.31 29.15 -22.07
N VAL A 496 -13.72 28.22 -22.94
CA VAL A 496 -13.02 27.96 -24.21
C VAL A 496 -13.78 28.64 -25.32
N ASP A 497 -13.07 29.44 -26.12
CA ASP A 497 -13.71 30.23 -27.17
C ASP A 497 -14.51 29.34 -28.13
N LEU A 498 -15.74 29.76 -28.42
CA LEU A 498 -16.73 29.07 -29.24
C LEU A 498 -16.97 27.59 -28.86
N MET A 499 -16.71 27.19 -27.61
CA MET A 499 -16.75 25.79 -27.15
C MET A 499 -15.89 24.85 -28.02
N SER A 500 -14.79 25.35 -28.58
CA SER A 500 -13.95 24.56 -29.46
C SER A 500 -13.43 23.30 -28.74
N THR A 501 -13.20 22.23 -29.50
CA THR A 501 -12.53 21.01 -29.03
C THR A 501 -11.14 20.82 -29.64
N ALA A 502 -10.68 21.79 -30.43
CA ALA A 502 -9.39 21.77 -31.10
C ALA A 502 -8.24 22.11 -30.14
N ASN A 503 -7.06 21.57 -30.46
CA ASN A 503 -5.80 22.01 -29.86
C ASN A 503 -5.52 23.48 -30.23
N SER A 504 -4.89 24.19 -29.29
CA SER A 504 -4.58 25.62 -29.40
C SER A 504 -5.81 26.53 -29.53
N ALA A 505 -7.01 26.03 -29.19
CA ALA A 505 -8.17 26.90 -29.06
C ALA A 505 -7.98 27.85 -27.88
N HIS A 506 -8.26 29.14 -28.10
CA HIS A 506 -8.06 30.17 -27.10
C HIS A 506 -8.96 29.97 -25.88
N VAL A 507 -8.39 30.24 -24.71
CA VAL A 507 -9.14 30.38 -23.48
C VAL A 507 -9.45 31.84 -23.25
N VAL A 508 -10.70 32.10 -22.90
CA VAL A 508 -11.26 33.45 -22.77
C VAL A 508 -11.98 33.56 -21.43
N GLN A 509 -12.30 34.79 -21.04
CA GLN A 509 -13.37 34.99 -20.06
C GLN A 509 -14.71 35.22 -20.75
N PHE A 510 -15.79 34.74 -20.14
CA PHE A 510 -17.15 34.92 -20.64
C PHE A 510 -18.16 34.96 -19.49
N GLY A 511 -19.32 35.59 -19.70
CA GLY A 511 -20.44 35.50 -18.77
C GLY A 511 -20.88 34.04 -18.56
N ASP A 512 -21.19 33.63 -17.34
CA ASP A 512 -21.55 32.22 -17.10
C ASP A 512 -22.87 31.81 -17.78
N THR A 513 -22.75 31.02 -18.84
CA THR A 513 -23.86 30.48 -19.65
C THR A 513 -24.36 29.11 -19.19
N GLY A 514 -23.70 28.49 -18.20
CA GLY A 514 -24.02 27.13 -17.78
C GLY A 514 -23.48 26.01 -18.68
N THR A 515 -22.73 26.34 -19.74
CA THR A 515 -22.23 25.36 -20.71
C THR A 515 -20.98 24.61 -20.21
N ALA A 516 -20.71 23.44 -20.80
CA ALA A 516 -19.66 22.53 -20.33
C ALA A 516 -18.23 23.08 -20.52
N ASP A 517 -18.03 24.02 -21.45
CA ASP A 517 -16.73 24.66 -21.69
C ASP A 517 -16.32 25.62 -20.57
N HIS A 518 -17.25 26.04 -19.69
CA HIS A 518 -16.94 26.82 -18.48
C HIS A 518 -16.57 25.96 -17.27
N LEU A 519 -16.68 24.63 -17.40
CA LEU A 519 -16.45 23.69 -16.31
C LEU A 519 -15.04 23.10 -16.40
N TRP A 520 -14.29 23.28 -15.33
CA TRP A 520 -12.89 22.87 -15.21
C TRP A 520 -12.68 21.96 -14.00
N ARG A 521 -11.94 20.86 -14.16
CA ARG A 521 -11.55 19.95 -13.07
C ARG A 521 -10.06 20.06 -12.83
N LEU A 522 -9.67 20.11 -11.55
CA LEU A 522 -8.26 20.14 -11.14
C LEU A 522 -7.74 18.71 -11.01
N VAL A 523 -7.06 18.22 -12.04
CA VAL A 523 -6.45 16.89 -12.03
C VAL A 523 -5.08 16.99 -11.36
N ALA A 524 -4.93 16.38 -10.19
CA ALA A 524 -3.69 16.42 -9.41
C ALA A 524 -2.51 15.76 -10.17
N ASN A 525 -1.32 16.35 -10.04
CA ASN A 525 -0.06 15.85 -10.61
C ASN A 525 1.06 15.71 -9.55
N GLY A 526 0.73 15.68 -8.26
CA GLY A 526 1.70 15.72 -7.16
C GLY A 526 2.24 17.13 -6.87
N ASP A 527 2.91 17.31 -5.72
CA ASP A 527 3.59 18.55 -5.29
C ASP A 527 2.79 19.85 -5.41
N SER A 528 1.47 19.78 -5.20
CA SER A 528 0.54 20.92 -5.36
C SER A 528 0.43 21.48 -6.79
N TRP A 529 0.78 20.69 -7.80
CA TRP A 529 0.57 21.00 -9.22
C TRP A 529 -0.68 20.30 -9.76
N TYR A 530 -1.39 21.00 -10.63
CA TYR A 530 -2.62 20.53 -11.26
C TYR A 530 -2.54 20.70 -12.77
N ARG A 531 -3.15 19.76 -13.48
CA ARG A 531 -3.68 20.02 -14.82
C ARG A 531 -5.11 20.52 -14.65
N ILE A 532 -5.46 21.58 -15.37
CA ILE A 532 -6.80 22.16 -15.32
C ILE A 532 -7.56 21.68 -16.56
N ARG A 533 -8.36 20.62 -16.41
CA ARG A 533 -9.04 19.92 -17.52
C ARG A 533 -10.40 20.53 -17.79
N ASN A 534 -10.71 20.80 -19.06
CA ASN A 534 -12.02 21.27 -19.49
C ASN A 534 -13.02 20.11 -19.64
N ARG A 535 -14.27 20.31 -19.21
CA ARG A 535 -15.31 19.26 -19.29
C ARG A 535 -15.78 18.97 -20.70
N HIS A 536 -15.86 19.99 -21.55
CA HIS A 536 -16.40 19.84 -22.90
C HIS A 536 -15.45 19.10 -23.83
N SER A 537 -14.16 19.47 -23.82
CA SER A 537 -13.17 18.92 -24.74
C SER A 537 -12.33 17.77 -24.18
N GLY A 538 -12.27 17.63 -22.85
CA GLY A 538 -11.34 16.72 -22.16
C GLY A 538 -9.87 17.17 -22.17
N LYS A 539 -9.56 18.32 -22.79
CA LYS A 539 -8.22 18.90 -22.91
C LYS A 539 -7.81 19.68 -21.67
N VAL A 540 -6.53 20.01 -21.56
CA VAL A 540 -5.96 20.72 -20.40
C VAL A 540 -5.55 22.14 -20.75
N LEU A 541 -5.60 23.03 -19.76
CA LEU A 541 -5.12 24.41 -19.84
C LEU A 541 -3.60 24.44 -20.05
N GLY A 542 -3.14 25.14 -21.09
CA GLY A 542 -1.73 25.28 -21.44
C GLY A 542 -1.39 26.69 -21.88
N VAL A 543 -0.09 26.96 -22.03
CA VAL A 543 0.40 28.24 -22.57
C VAL A 543 0.81 28.01 -24.01
N ASP A 544 0.28 28.82 -24.92
CA ASP A 544 0.50 28.60 -26.35
C ASP A 544 2.01 28.60 -26.68
N LEU A 545 2.42 27.57 -27.43
CA LEU A 545 3.81 27.30 -27.82
C LEU A 545 4.81 27.28 -26.64
N MET A 546 4.36 26.98 -25.42
CA MET A 546 5.17 27.02 -24.19
C MET A 546 5.87 28.37 -23.97
N SER A 547 5.30 29.46 -24.49
CA SER A 547 5.92 30.78 -24.39
C SER A 547 6.16 31.17 -22.93
N THR A 548 7.21 31.93 -22.64
CA THR A 548 7.46 32.53 -21.32
C THR A 548 7.22 34.04 -21.31
N ALA A 549 6.69 34.59 -22.41
CA ALA A 549 6.44 36.02 -22.57
C ALA A 549 5.17 36.45 -21.82
N ASN A 550 5.16 37.72 -21.38
CA ASN A 550 3.93 38.38 -20.94
C ASN A 550 2.94 38.51 -22.10
N SER A 551 1.65 38.41 -21.79
CA SER A 551 0.56 38.40 -22.76
C SER A 551 0.59 37.22 -23.74
N ALA A 552 1.36 36.17 -23.47
CA ALA A 552 1.22 34.92 -24.21
C ALA A 552 -0.16 34.31 -23.96
N HIS A 553 -0.84 33.90 -25.03
CA HIS A 553 -2.18 33.35 -24.95
C HIS A 553 -2.21 32.03 -24.18
N VAL A 554 -3.28 31.88 -23.40
CA VAL A 554 -3.62 30.62 -22.76
C VAL A 554 -4.60 29.90 -23.67
N VAL A 555 -4.37 28.60 -23.84
CA VAL A 555 -5.10 27.73 -24.75
C VAL A 555 -5.51 26.46 -24.04
N GLN A 556 -6.37 25.67 -24.68
CA GLN A 556 -6.49 24.25 -24.36
C GLN A 556 -5.65 23.40 -25.32
N TYR A 557 -5.12 22.29 -24.81
CA TYR A 557 -4.32 21.36 -25.60
C TYR A 557 -4.47 19.92 -25.07
N ASP A 558 -4.25 18.93 -25.94
CA ASP A 558 -4.17 17.52 -25.52
C ASP A 558 -3.00 17.35 -24.54
N ASP A 559 -3.23 16.65 -23.44
CA ASP A 559 -2.20 16.45 -22.44
C ASP A 559 -1.02 15.64 -22.99
N ASN A 560 0.17 16.25 -23.01
CA ASN A 560 1.43 15.70 -23.53
C ASN A 560 2.55 15.78 -22.48
N ASP A 561 2.19 15.93 -21.19
CA ASP A 561 3.10 15.95 -20.04
C ASP A 561 4.13 17.09 -20.01
N THR A 562 3.94 18.16 -20.79
CA THR A 562 4.83 19.33 -20.77
C THR A 562 4.57 20.24 -19.57
N ALA A 563 5.59 20.98 -19.15
CA ALA A 563 5.54 21.80 -17.94
C ALA A 563 4.56 22.99 -18.04
N ASP A 564 4.22 23.45 -19.24
CA ASP A 564 3.28 24.56 -19.44
C ASP A 564 1.82 24.15 -19.20
N HIS A 565 1.51 22.84 -19.14
CA HIS A 565 0.20 22.33 -18.74
C HIS A 565 0.00 22.25 -17.22
N LEU A 566 1.06 22.52 -16.45
CA LEU A 566 1.06 22.38 -14.99
C LEU A 566 0.88 23.74 -14.31
N TRP A 567 -0.13 23.81 -13.45
CA TRP A 567 -0.54 25.02 -12.76
C TRP A 567 -0.58 24.83 -11.24
N GLN A 568 -0.22 25.85 -10.49
CA GLN A 568 -0.29 25.89 -9.04
C GLN A 568 -1.26 26.99 -8.60
N LEU A 569 -2.12 26.67 -7.63
CA LEU A 569 -3.01 27.65 -7.02
C LEU A 569 -2.31 28.28 -5.81
N VAL A 570 -1.90 29.54 -5.93
CA VAL A 570 -1.25 30.31 -4.87
C VAL A 570 -2.31 31.12 -4.13
N PRO A 571 -2.63 30.83 -2.86
CA PRO A 571 -3.69 31.54 -2.12
C PRO A 571 -3.36 33.03 -1.92
N ASP A 572 -4.38 33.88 -2.06
CA ASP A 572 -4.33 35.33 -1.80
C ASP A 572 -5.27 35.76 -0.64
N GLY A 573 -5.84 34.78 0.08
CA GLY A 573 -6.82 35.02 1.14
C GLY A 573 -8.26 35.18 0.63
N GLY A 574 -9.25 34.99 1.51
CA GLY A 574 -10.67 35.15 1.16
C GLY A 574 -11.20 34.22 0.05
N GLY A 575 -10.49 33.12 -0.24
CA GLY A 575 -10.82 32.17 -1.31
C GLY A 575 -10.33 32.57 -2.71
N TRP A 576 -9.49 33.60 -2.84
CA TRP A 576 -8.86 33.99 -4.10
C TRP A 576 -7.50 33.33 -4.28
N TYR A 577 -7.15 33.08 -5.55
CA TYR A 577 -5.90 32.43 -5.95
C TYR A 577 -5.27 33.17 -7.12
N ARG A 578 -3.94 33.15 -7.15
CA ARG A 578 -3.18 33.30 -8.39
C ARG A 578 -2.94 31.91 -8.97
N ILE A 579 -3.20 31.74 -10.26
CA ILE A 579 -2.99 30.45 -10.94
C ILE A 579 -1.65 30.55 -11.67
N ARG A 580 -0.59 29.98 -11.08
CA ARG A 580 0.79 30.11 -11.53
C ARG A 580 1.20 28.95 -12.43
N ASN A 581 1.76 29.24 -13.60
CA ASN A 581 2.27 28.24 -14.53
C ASN A 581 3.65 27.71 -14.09
N ARG A 582 3.89 26.40 -14.23
CA ARG A 582 5.16 25.76 -13.83
C ARG A 582 6.32 26.10 -14.75
N HIS A 583 6.08 26.22 -16.06
CA HIS A 583 7.14 26.46 -17.04
C HIS A 583 7.68 27.90 -16.94
N SER A 584 6.80 28.89 -16.88
CA SER A 584 7.18 30.31 -16.91
C SER A 584 7.31 30.97 -15.53
N GLY A 585 6.66 30.41 -14.50
CA GLY A 585 6.49 31.04 -13.18
C GLY A 585 5.49 32.19 -13.15
N LYS A 586 4.86 32.52 -14.28
CA LYS A 586 3.87 33.62 -14.44
C LYS A 586 2.47 33.19 -14.01
N VAL A 587 1.57 34.16 -13.84
CA VAL A 587 0.20 33.93 -13.38
C VAL A 587 -0.81 34.16 -14.49
N LEU A 588 -1.94 33.44 -14.40
CA LEU A 588 -3.09 33.59 -15.28
C LEU A 588 -3.73 34.97 -15.08
N GLY A 589 -3.94 35.71 -16.17
CA GLY A 589 -4.54 37.04 -16.19
C GLY A 589 -5.48 37.24 -17.37
N VAL A 590 -6.24 38.33 -17.36
CA VAL A 590 -7.10 38.69 -18.49
C VAL A 590 -6.43 39.82 -19.25
N ASP A 591 -6.26 39.64 -20.55
CA ASP A 591 -5.48 40.59 -21.35
C ASP A 591 -6.05 42.00 -21.25
N LEU A 592 -5.14 42.97 -21.05
CA LEU A 592 -5.45 44.39 -20.83
C LEU A 592 -6.48 44.67 -19.72
N MET A 593 -6.64 43.77 -18.75
CA MET A 593 -7.68 43.84 -17.70
C MET A 593 -9.09 43.99 -18.28
N SER A 594 -9.34 43.46 -19.48
CA SER A 594 -10.62 43.61 -20.14
C SER A 594 -11.75 43.03 -19.30
N THR A 595 -12.94 43.63 -19.38
CA THR A 595 -14.18 43.09 -18.82
C THR A 595 -15.13 42.61 -19.91
N ALA A 596 -14.71 42.58 -21.18
CA ALA A 596 -15.54 42.10 -22.29
C ALA A 596 -15.65 40.57 -22.29
N ASP A 597 -16.76 40.07 -22.84
CA ASP A 597 -16.88 38.67 -23.22
C ASP A 597 -15.89 38.35 -24.35
N SER A 598 -15.37 37.13 -24.35
CA SER A 598 -14.35 36.64 -25.30
C SER A 598 -13.01 37.36 -25.21
N ALA A 599 -12.77 38.13 -24.13
CA ALA A 599 -11.44 38.67 -23.87
C ALA A 599 -10.47 37.52 -23.58
N HIS A 600 -9.30 37.56 -24.23
CA HIS A 600 -8.30 36.50 -24.11
C HIS A 600 -7.76 36.41 -22.69
N VAL A 601 -7.59 35.17 -22.23
CA VAL A 601 -6.79 34.86 -21.05
C VAL A 601 -5.35 34.66 -21.49
N VAL A 602 -4.44 35.23 -20.71
CA VAL A 602 -3.01 35.24 -20.96
C VAL A 602 -2.26 34.84 -19.70
N GLN A 603 -0.96 34.59 -19.82
CA GLN A 603 -0.07 34.65 -18.66
C GLN A 603 0.63 36.01 -18.58
N TYR A 604 0.93 36.44 -17.35
CA TYR A 604 1.64 37.69 -17.10
C TYR A 604 2.44 37.61 -15.79
N ASP A 605 3.50 38.41 -15.67
CA ASP A 605 4.19 38.60 -14.40
C ASP A 605 3.22 39.16 -13.34
N ASP A 606 3.22 38.60 -12.14
CA ASP A 606 2.30 39.07 -11.10
C ASP A 606 2.63 40.51 -10.68
N ASN A 607 1.70 41.43 -10.99
CA ASN A 607 1.78 42.86 -10.69
C ASN A 607 0.73 43.27 -9.63
N GLY A 608 0.03 42.31 -9.02
CA GLY A 608 -0.96 42.55 -7.97
C GLY A 608 -2.33 43.05 -8.45
N THR A 609 -2.61 43.09 -9.76
CA THR A 609 -3.91 43.54 -10.27
C THR A 609 -5.00 42.49 -10.09
N ALA A 610 -6.26 42.95 -10.04
CA ALA A 610 -7.40 42.10 -9.73
C ALA A 610 -7.73 41.09 -10.85
N ASP A 611 -7.30 41.33 -12.10
CA ASP A 611 -7.52 40.40 -13.20
C ASP A 611 -6.62 39.15 -13.11
N HIS A 612 -5.59 39.16 -12.26
CA HIS A 612 -4.79 37.98 -11.95
C HIS A 612 -5.40 37.11 -10.84
N LEU A 613 -6.49 37.56 -10.21
CA LEU A 613 -7.11 36.89 -9.09
C LEU A 613 -8.33 36.08 -9.55
N TRP A 614 -8.28 34.79 -9.25
CA TRP A 614 -9.28 33.81 -9.66
C TRP A 614 -9.87 33.12 -8.43
N ARG A 615 -11.14 32.72 -8.52
CA ARG A 615 -11.82 31.95 -7.48
C ARG A 615 -12.50 30.74 -8.10
N LEU A 616 -12.37 29.60 -7.44
CA LEU A 616 -13.08 28.38 -7.79
C LEU A 616 -14.50 28.46 -7.22
N LEU A 617 -15.50 28.38 -8.09
CA LEU A 617 -16.93 28.49 -7.78
C LEU A 617 -17.56 27.10 -7.78
#